data_AF-A0A2T7NUP3-F1
#
_entry.id   AF-A0A2T7NUP3-F1
#
_cell.length_a   1.000
_cell.length_b   1.000
_cell.length_c   1.000
_cell.angle_alpha   90.00
_cell.angle_beta   90.00
_cell.angle_gamma   90.00
#
_symmetry.space_group_name_H-M   'P 1'
#
loop_
_entity.id
_entity.type
_entity.pdbx_description
1 polymer ?
#
loop_
_entity_poly.entity_id
_entity_poly.type
_entity_poly.pdbx_seq_one_letter_code
_entity_poly.pdbx_strand_id
1 'polypeptide(L)'
;MKVRRVACSVRDRTGNSGCGGTRILDGDCVKYSSIGKYGLYSDLKKMDVGQEKYSHHHYTHHPRSAISLITELGSESNAHGLAKIVTSSDTKRKVIWALMVIIGFTAATLQLSLLVRKYLQFQVVELSEIKDSMPVEFPSVTVCNIEPISWRKLRLLFENGEDTELMQWLNFTMRFKFGNQHPHLTSIRAFYENLGDEAKNISHELKDLLIHCQFNQEACSVENFTTSFDGNYFNCFTFNGGTPEKRLLMHATGPQNGLSLIVSLDNDEPPLGTYGVYNKDSNILHSAGMRLVVHAPNTMPSPVDHGFDIPPGYSSSIGLKAVLNTRLSQPYGNCTTDALIGMKYKNTFFSCLQVMIQSLEIMSQAVY
;
A
#
# COMPACT_ATOMS: atom_id res chain seq x y z
N MET A 1 -8.69 12.77 -11.94
CA MET A 1 -8.77 11.61 -11.00
C MET A 1 -7.37 11.25 -10.51
N LYS A 2 -7.20 10.83 -9.25
CA LYS A 2 -5.89 10.42 -8.70
C LYS A 2 -5.81 8.89 -8.66
N VAL A 3 -4.86 8.30 -9.39
CA VAL A 3 -4.59 6.87 -9.29
C VAL A 3 -3.55 6.65 -8.22
N ARG A 4 -3.93 5.94 -7.16
CA ARG A 4 -3.06 5.72 -6.01
C ARG A 4 -2.43 4.33 -6.11
N ARG A 5 -1.11 4.29 -5.98
CA ARG A 5 -0.39 3.06 -5.68
C ARG A 5 0.12 3.15 -4.25
N VAL A 6 -0.23 2.18 -3.43
CA VAL A 6 0.37 2.03 -2.11
C VAL A 6 1.42 0.93 -2.25
N ALA A 7 2.64 1.20 -1.82
CA ALA A 7 3.74 0.24 -2.01
C ALA A 7 3.65 -0.99 -1.08
N CYS A 8 2.66 -1.03 -0.17
CA CYS A 8 2.72 -1.87 1.02
C CYS A 8 1.34 -1.85 1.75
N SER A 9 0.89 -2.98 2.33
CA SER A 9 -0.48 -3.14 2.88
C SER A 9 -0.55 -2.89 4.39
N VAL A 10 -1.73 -2.56 4.95
CA VAL A 10 -1.90 -2.23 6.38
C VAL A 10 -2.26 -3.50 7.18
N ARG A 11 -1.59 -3.72 8.32
CA ARG A 11 -1.96 -4.76 9.30
C ARG A 11 -3.12 -4.29 10.18
N ASP A 12 -4.17 -5.09 10.31
CA ASP A 12 -5.28 -4.81 11.24
C ASP A 12 -4.91 -5.18 12.70
N ARG A 13 -5.52 -4.51 13.68
CA ARG A 13 -5.19 -4.57 15.12
C ARG A 13 -5.72 -5.80 15.86
N THR A 14 -6.45 -6.69 15.20
CA THR A 14 -6.89 -7.94 15.81
C THR A 14 -5.77 -8.96 15.74
N GLY A 15 -5.02 -9.10 16.84
CA GLY A 15 -3.95 -10.05 16.98
C GLY A 15 -4.44 -11.50 16.85
N ASN A 16 -4.44 -12.02 15.62
CA ASN A 16 -4.31 -13.44 15.37
C ASN A 16 -3.75 -13.64 13.96
N SER A 17 -2.46 -13.91 13.88
CA SER A 17 -1.83 -14.40 12.64
C SER A 17 -0.76 -15.39 13.03
N GLY A 18 -1.16 -16.65 13.18
CA GLY A 18 -0.24 -17.78 13.08
C GLY A 18 0.09 -17.98 11.60
N CYS A 19 1.36 -17.80 11.25
CA CYS A 19 2.03 -18.41 10.11
C CYS A 19 3.53 -18.18 10.33
N GLY A 20 4.21 -19.21 10.81
CA GLY A 20 5.67 -19.26 10.89
C GLY A 20 6.27 -19.60 9.52
N GLY A 21 7.52 -19.18 9.30
CA GLY A 21 8.30 -19.61 8.14
C GLY A 21 9.41 -18.65 7.70
N THR A 22 10.59 -18.81 8.30
CA THR A 22 11.96 -18.68 7.73
C THR A 22 12.27 -17.71 6.58
N ARG A 23 12.97 -16.64 6.98
CA ARG A 23 14.10 -15.90 6.36
C ARG A 23 14.71 -16.46 5.05
N ILE A 24 14.76 -15.63 4.00
CA ILE A 24 15.89 -15.49 3.07
C ILE A 24 16.06 -13.99 2.76
N LEU A 25 17.30 -13.51 2.89
CA LEU A 25 17.76 -12.15 2.66
C LEU A 25 18.07 -11.96 1.17
N ASP A 26 17.73 -10.80 0.60
CA ASP A 26 18.55 -10.15 -0.41
C ASP A 26 18.50 -8.65 -0.17
N GLY A 27 19.67 -8.08 0.10
CA GLY A 27 19.87 -6.67 0.38
C GLY A 27 20.65 -6.01 -0.75
N ASP A 28 20.38 -4.72 -0.96
CA ASP A 28 21.36 -3.84 -1.56
C ASP A 28 21.33 -2.43 -0.95
N CYS A 29 22.44 -2.15 -0.26
CA CYS A 29 23.19 -0.91 -0.08
C CYS A 29 22.51 0.44 0.22
N VAL A 30 22.81 0.97 1.41
CA VAL A 30 23.24 2.37 1.58
C VAL A 30 24.53 2.41 2.40
N LYS A 31 25.65 2.71 1.73
CA LYS A 31 26.96 2.98 2.36
C LYS A 31 26.94 4.38 2.95
N TYR A 32 27.11 4.50 4.26
CA TYR A 32 27.61 5.72 4.88
C TYR A 32 29.11 5.58 5.14
N SER A 33 29.92 6.39 4.47
CA SER A 33 31.30 6.65 4.85
C SER A 33 31.33 7.88 5.76
N SER A 34 31.99 7.78 6.92
CA SER A 34 32.93 8.81 7.36
C SER A 34 33.57 8.48 8.72
N ILE A 35 34.90 8.38 8.66
CA ILE A 35 35.85 9.01 9.59
C ILE A 35 35.99 8.35 10.97
N GLY A 36 37.02 7.50 11.06
CA GLY A 36 37.64 7.02 12.29
C GLY A 36 39.06 6.54 12.00
N LYS A 37 39.94 7.44 11.55
CA LYS A 37 41.38 7.17 11.49
C LYS A 37 42.03 7.77 12.73
N TYR A 38 42.43 6.89 13.64
CA TYR A 38 43.42 7.17 14.66
C TYR A 38 44.70 7.63 13.98
N GLY A 39 45.05 8.90 14.18
CA GLY A 39 46.33 9.46 13.77
C GLY A 39 47.43 8.96 14.71
N LEU A 40 48.20 8.00 14.24
CA LEU A 40 49.52 7.64 14.73
C LEU A 40 50.44 8.84 14.45
N TYR A 41 50.77 9.65 15.46
CA TYR A 41 51.72 10.76 15.29
C TYR A 41 53.13 10.26 15.60
N SER A 42 53.84 9.91 14.53
CA SER A 42 55.30 9.87 14.50
C SER A 42 55.82 11.29 14.33
N ASP A 43 56.49 11.82 15.37
CA ASP A 43 57.51 12.86 15.20
C ASP A 43 58.60 12.68 16.25
N LEU A 44 59.61 11.90 15.83
CA LEU A 44 60.96 11.95 16.35
C LEU A 44 61.66 13.11 15.66
N LYS A 45 61.82 14.25 16.35
CA LYS A 45 62.82 15.25 15.97
C LYS A 45 63.42 15.95 17.18
N LYS A 46 64.65 15.50 17.47
CA LYS A 46 65.81 16.19 18.06
C LYS A 46 65.53 17.48 18.84
N MET A 47 65.85 17.43 20.15
CA MET A 47 66.25 18.61 20.91
C MET A 47 67.41 18.25 21.85
N ASP A 48 68.30 19.22 22.02
CA ASP A 48 69.69 19.15 22.47
C ASP A 48 69.92 18.56 23.87
N VAL A 49 71.12 17.96 24.00
CA VAL A 49 71.74 17.58 25.26
C VAL A 49 72.10 18.85 26.03
N GLY A 50 71.20 19.29 26.91
CA GLY A 50 71.48 20.21 28.00
C GLY A 50 71.59 19.43 29.30
N GLN A 51 72.77 19.47 29.93
CA GLN A 51 72.99 18.92 31.27
C GLN A 51 72.13 19.66 32.30
N GLU A 52 71.09 19.01 32.82
CA GLU A 52 70.47 19.43 34.08
C GLU A 52 70.57 18.31 35.13
N LYS A 53 70.99 18.74 36.32
CA LYS A 53 71.37 17.93 37.48
C LYS A 53 70.24 16.98 37.91
N TYR A 54 70.54 15.68 37.92
CA TYR A 54 69.72 14.69 38.62
C TYR A 54 69.79 14.94 40.13
N SER A 55 68.69 15.42 40.71
CA SER A 55 68.46 15.36 42.15
C SER A 55 67.72 14.07 42.47
N HIS A 56 68.33 13.20 43.27
CA HIS A 56 67.68 11.99 43.79
C HIS A 56 66.54 12.40 44.74
N HIS A 57 65.31 12.48 44.23
CA HIS A 57 64.13 12.52 45.10
C HIS A 57 63.82 11.10 45.59
N HIS A 58 64.09 10.87 46.87
CA HIS A 58 63.59 9.74 47.63
C HIS A 58 62.06 9.65 47.47
N TYR A 59 61.58 8.62 46.76
CA TYR A 59 60.16 8.31 46.66
C TYR A 59 59.74 7.54 47.92
N THR A 60 59.30 8.25 48.94
CA THR A 60 58.61 7.66 50.09
C THR A 60 57.18 7.31 49.67
N HIS A 61 56.85 6.01 49.62
CA HIS A 61 55.47 5.53 49.48
C HIS A 61 54.66 5.94 50.72
N HIS A 62 54.02 7.11 50.66
CA HIS A 62 52.97 7.46 51.61
C HIS A 62 51.65 6.80 51.17
N PRO A 63 50.87 6.25 52.11
CA PRO A 63 49.53 5.77 51.80
C PRO A 63 48.72 6.96 51.29
N ARG A 64 48.36 6.96 50.00
CA ARG A 64 47.56 8.03 49.42
C ARG A 64 46.21 8.03 50.14
N SER A 65 45.90 9.12 50.84
CA SER A 65 44.58 9.33 51.41
C SER A 65 43.55 9.35 50.27
N ALA A 66 42.37 8.77 50.48
CA ALA A 66 41.31 8.75 49.48
C ALA A 66 40.99 10.16 48.93
N ILE A 67 41.19 11.19 49.75
CA ILE A 67 41.00 12.60 49.40
C ILE A 67 42.01 13.07 48.36
N SER A 68 43.28 12.65 48.45
CA SER A 68 44.31 13.07 47.49
C SER A 68 44.06 12.45 46.10
N LEU A 69 43.56 11.22 46.06
CA LEU A 69 43.15 10.54 44.82
C LEU A 69 41.96 11.22 44.16
N ILE A 70 40.92 11.57 44.93
CA ILE A 70 39.75 12.32 44.41
C ILE A 70 40.16 13.70 43.90
N THR A 71 41.15 14.32 44.53
CA THR A 71 41.64 15.65 44.15
C THR A 71 42.43 15.60 42.82
N GLU A 72 43.31 14.62 42.67
CA GLU A 72 44.08 14.37 41.45
C GLU A 72 43.13 14.08 40.27
N LEU A 73 42.24 13.08 40.42
CA LEU A 73 41.25 12.68 39.40
C LEU A 73 40.25 13.78 39.05
N GLY A 74 39.80 14.55 40.04
CA GLY A 74 38.87 15.66 39.83
C GLY A 74 39.52 16.84 39.11
N SER A 75 40.81 17.10 39.36
CA SER A 75 41.55 18.18 38.71
C SER A 75 41.87 17.90 37.24
N GLU A 76 42.06 16.63 36.87
CA GLU A 76 42.29 16.18 35.50
C GLU A 76 40.98 15.89 34.73
N SER A 77 39.82 16.04 35.38
CA SER A 77 38.53 15.72 34.77
C SER A 77 38.11 16.74 33.70
N ASN A 78 37.62 16.24 32.57
CA ASN A 78 36.95 17.05 31.54
C ASN A 78 35.58 17.58 32.01
N ALA A 79 35.08 17.15 33.17
CA ALA A 79 33.88 17.70 33.77
C ALA A 79 34.19 19.08 34.38
N HIS A 80 33.98 20.13 33.58
CA HIS A 80 34.35 21.51 33.90
C HIS A 80 33.91 21.99 35.30
N GLY A 81 32.74 21.56 35.77
CA GLY A 81 32.26 21.93 37.10
C GLY A 81 32.92 21.14 38.25
N LEU A 82 33.27 19.87 38.05
CA LEU A 82 33.94 19.04 39.07
C LEU A 82 35.39 19.52 39.31
N ALA A 83 36.11 19.86 38.24
CA ALA A 83 37.45 20.43 38.34
C ALA A 83 37.47 21.73 39.17
N LYS A 84 36.45 22.59 39.03
CA LYS A 84 36.34 23.84 39.80
C LYS A 84 35.97 23.63 41.27
N ILE A 85 35.21 22.59 41.60
CA ILE A 85 34.93 22.21 43.00
C ILE A 85 36.21 21.76 43.70
N VAL A 86 37.02 20.96 43.02
CA VAL A 86 38.24 20.36 43.56
C VAL A 86 39.39 21.37 43.67
N THR A 87 39.53 22.28 42.71
CA THR A 87 40.60 23.29 42.67
C THR A 87 40.32 24.55 43.52
N SER A 88 39.08 24.77 43.97
CA SER A 88 38.74 25.93 44.81
C SER A 88 39.22 25.74 46.25
N SER A 89 39.77 26.78 46.88
CA SER A 89 40.12 26.78 48.31
C SER A 89 38.92 27.14 49.20
N ASP A 90 38.10 28.11 48.78
CA ASP A 90 37.01 28.67 49.57
C ASP A 90 35.77 27.78 49.61
N THR A 91 35.25 27.52 50.81
CA THR A 91 34.01 26.74 51.01
C THR A 91 32.80 27.36 50.31
N LYS A 92 32.66 28.69 50.30
CA LYS A 92 31.58 29.40 49.59
C LYS A 92 31.63 29.15 48.07
N ARG A 93 32.83 29.17 47.47
CA ARG A 93 33.01 28.90 46.04
C ARG A 93 32.71 27.45 45.70
N LYS A 94 33.14 26.50 46.55
CA LYS A 94 32.80 25.07 46.41
C LYS A 94 31.29 24.84 46.40
N VAL A 95 30.55 25.49 47.29
CA VAL A 95 29.08 25.38 47.34
C VAL A 95 28.43 25.94 46.07
N ILE A 96 28.87 27.11 45.59
CA ILE A 96 28.34 27.68 44.35
C ILE A 96 28.59 26.76 43.14
N TRP A 97 29.82 26.26 43.00
CA TRP A 97 30.16 25.33 41.91
C TRP A 97 29.39 24.00 42.03
N ALA A 98 29.21 23.47 43.24
CA ALA A 98 28.42 22.27 43.47
C ALA A 98 26.94 22.48 43.08
N LEU A 99 26.33 23.61 43.44
CA LEU A 99 24.96 23.95 43.04
C LEU A 99 24.83 24.06 41.51
N MET A 100 25.77 24.73 40.84
CA MET A 100 25.78 24.82 39.37
C MET A 100 25.93 23.45 38.69
N VAL A 101 26.78 22.56 39.23
CA VAL A 101 26.93 21.20 38.72
C VAL A 101 25.64 20.39 38.89
N ILE A 102 24.98 20.49 40.05
CA ILE A 102 23.70 19.80 40.31
C ILE A 102 22.61 20.32 39.37
N ILE A 103 22.49 21.63 39.19
CA ILE A 103 21.52 22.24 38.27
C ILE A 103 21.82 21.83 36.82
N GLY A 104 23.08 21.88 36.39
CA GLY A 104 23.48 21.46 35.05
C GLY A 104 23.21 19.98 34.79
N PHE A 105 23.52 19.11 35.75
CA PHE A 105 23.28 17.68 35.65
C PHE A 105 21.79 17.32 35.65
N THR A 106 20.99 17.99 36.48
CA THR A 106 19.52 17.80 36.48
C THR A 106 18.89 18.29 35.17
N ALA A 107 19.30 19.46 34.65
CA ALA A 107 18.84 19.94 33.35
C ALA A 107 19.25 18.99 32.20
N ALA A 108 20.49 18.50 32.21
CA ALA A 108 20.99 17.57 31.19
C ALA A 108 20.26 16.22 31.22
N THR A 109 20.01 15.67 32.42
CA THR A 109 19.26 14.41 32.56
C THR A 109 17.80 14.57 32.15
N LEU A 110 17.16 15.70 32.47
CA LEU A 110 15.83 16.03 31.96
C LEU A 110 15.82 16.15 30.43
N GLN A 111 16.74 16.92 29.84
CA GLN A 111 16.82 17.08 28.38
C GLN A 111 17.07 15.75 27.66
N LEU A 112 17.97 14.92 28.20
CA LEU A 112 18.22 13.58 27.68
C LEU A 112 16.96 12.70 27.78
N SER A 113 16.24 12.74 28.91
CA SER A 113 15.01 11.98 29.08
C SER A 113 13.93 12.39 28.07
N LEU A 114 13.81 13.69 27.78
CA LEU A 114 12.87 14.21 26.79
C LEU A 114 13.26 13.78 25.37
N LEU A 115 14.55 13.83 25.04
CA LEU A 115 15.06 13.39 23.73
C LEU A 115 14.85 11.89 23.53
N VAL A 116 15.15 11.08 24.55
CA VAL A 116 14.91 9.63 24.53
C VAL A 116 13.43 9.32 24.39
N ARG A 117 12.55 10.01 25.14
CA ARG A 117 11.09 9.87 25.00
C ARG A 117 10.64 10.22 23.58
N LYS A 118 11.13 11.32 23.01
CA LYS A 118 10.82 11.74 21.64
C LYS A 118 11.31 10.73 20.60
N TYR A 119 12.49 10.15 20.80
CA TYR A 119 13.03 9.11 19.93
C TYR A 119 12.18 7.84 19.98
N LEU A 120 11.79 7.41 21.18
CA LEU A 120 10.94 6.22 21.39
C LEU A 120 9.46 6.43 21.06
N GLN A 121 9.04 7.64 20.68
CA GLN A 121 7.71 7.88 20.13
C GLN A 121 7.59 7.47 18.65
N PHE A 122 8.71 7.16 17.97
CA PHE A 122 8.74 6.72 16.57
C PHE A 122 7.94 7.63 15.62
N GLN A 123 7.96 8.95 15.86
CA GLN A 123 7.24 9.90 15.01
C GLN A 123 7.84 9.95 13.60
N VAL A 124 6.98 9.99 12.59
CA VAL A 124 7.35 10.02 11.17
C VAL A 124 6.89 11.34 10.55
N VAL A 125 7.71 11.89 9.64
CA VAL A 125 7.38 13.05 8.82
C VAL A 125 7.04 12.59 7.40
N GLU A 126 5.96 13.11 6.83
CA GLU A 126 5.59 12.85 5.44
C GLU A 126 6.41 13.75 4.50
N LEU A 127 7.03 13.14 3.48
CA LEU A 127 7.74 13.84 2.42
C LEU A 127 6.95 13.71 1.13
N SER A 128 6.54 14.84 0.55
CA SER A 128 5.89 14.88 -0.75
C SER A 128 6.86 15.39 -1.82
N GLU A 129 7.19 14.55 -2.78
CA GLU A 129 8.00 14.93 -3.94
C GLU A 129 7.12 14.90 -5.19
N ILE A 130 7.22 15.94 -6.01
CA ILE A 130 6.58 15.98 -7.34
C ILE A 130 7.65 15.64 -8.34
N LYS A 131 7.50 14.47 -8.99
CA LYS A 131 8.40 14.02 -10.04
C LYS A 131 7.76 14.25 -11.39
N ASP A 132 8.21 15.29 -12.10
CA ASP A 132 7.69 15.65 -13.43
C ASP A 132 8.36 14.87 -14.59
N SER A 133 8.99 13.74 -14.28
CA SER A 133 9.71 12.92 -15.27
C SER A 133 8.79 11.90 -15.97
N MET A 134 8.87 11.84 -17.29
CA MET A 134 8.39 10.71 -18.10
C MET A 134 9.55 9.73 -18.37
N PRO A 135 9.29 8.45 -18.64
CA PRO A 135 7.98 7.79 -18.76
C PRO A 135 7.32 7.47 -17.41
N VAL A 136 5.98 7.48 -17.40
CA VAL A 136 5.17 7.06 -16.24
C VAL A 136 4.50 5.72 -16.55
N GLU A 137 4.49 4.79 -15.60
CA GLU A 137 3.79 3.51 -15.75
C GLU A 137 2.28 3.76 -15.88
N PHE A 138 1.70 3.29 -16.99
CA PHE A 138 0.28 3.43 -17.28
C PHE A 138 -0.53 2.55 -16.31
N PRO A 139 -1.66 3.02 -15.75
CA PRO A 139 -2.47 2.23 -14.83
C PRO A 139 -3.15 1.05 -15.53
N SER A 140 -3.75 0.17 -14.74
CA SER A 140 -4.72 -0.79 -15.27
C SER A 140 -6.09 -0.13 -15.33
N VAL A 141 -6.82 -0.42 -16.40
CA VAL A 141 -8.14 0.14 -16.66
C VAL A 141 -9.13 -0.99 -16.85
N THR A 142 -10.03 -1.18 -15.89
CA THR A 142 -11.08 -2.18 -15.95
C THR A 142 -12.39 -1.55 -16.39
N VAL A 143 -13.03 -2.16 -17.37
CA VAL A 143 -14.36 -1.78 -17.86
C VAL A 143 -15.31 -2.96 -17.72
N CYS A 144 -16.51 -2.69 -17.23
CA CYS A 144 -17.61 -3.65 -17.17
C CYS A 144 -18.86 -3.01 -17.79
N ASN A 145 -19.74 -3.80 -18.38
CA ASN A 145 -21.07 -3.30 -18.69
C ASN A 145 -21.86 -3.16 -17.38
N ILE A 146 -22.61 -2.06 -17.22
CA ILE A 146 -23.49 -1.88 -16.06
C ILE A 146 -24.63 -2.90 -16.12
N GLU A 147 -25.10 -3.24 -17.32
CA GLU A 147 -25.98 -4.40 -17.54
C GLU A 147 -25.12 -5.67 -17.59
N PRO A 148 -25.25 -6.60 -16.61
CA PRO A 148 -24.35 -7.76 -16.53
C PRO A 148 -24.72 -8.85 -17.54
N ILE A 149 -26.00 -8.93 -17.95
CA ILE A 149 -26.54 -9.99 -18.81
C ILE A 149 -26.70 -9.47 -20.24
N SER A 150 -26.16 -10.20 -21.22
CA SER A 150 -26.43 -9.91 -22.63
C SER A 150 -27.77 -10.49 -23.04
N TRP A 151 -28.76 -9.63 -23.27
CA TRP A 151 -30.08 -10.01 -23.77
C TRP A 151 -30.02 -10.78 -25.09
N ARG A 152 -29.08 -10.42 -25.97
CA ARG A 152 -28.83 -11.13 -27.22
C ARG A 152 -28.49 -12.60 -26.98
N LYS A 153 -27.54 -12.87 -26.08
CA LYS A 153 -27.14 -14.24 -25.74
C LYS A 153 -28.27 -15.01 -25.05
N LEU A 154 -28.95 -14.35 -24.11
CA LEU A 154 -30.07 -14.94 -23.39
C LEU A 154 -31.21 -15.32 -24.35
N ARG A 155 -31.54 -14.47 -25.33
CA ARG A 155 -32.54 -14.75 -26.37
C ARG A 155 -32.13 -15.95 -27.24
N LEU A 156 -30.86 -16.04 -27.64
CA LEU A 156 -30.37 -17.20 -28.40
C LEU A 156 -30.51 -18.51 -27.60
N LEU A 157 -30.27 -18.47 -26.28
CA LEU A 157 -30.50 -19.63 -25.42
C LEU A 157 -31.97 -20.02 -25.35
N PHE A 158 -32.88 -19.05 -25.25
CA PHE A 158 -34.33 -19.30 -25.31
C PHE A 158 -34.77 -19.90 -26.65
N GLU A 159 -34.30 -19.35 -27.76
CA GLU A 159 -34.65 -19.80 -29.11
C GLU A 159 -34.12 -21.21 -29.41
N ASN A 160 -32.93 -21.55 -28.92
CA ASN A 160 -32.34 -22.87 -29.09
C ASN A 160 -33.02 -23.96 -28.25
N GLY A 161 -33.88 -23.60 -27.29
CA GLY A 161 -34.61 -24.54 -26.44
C GLY A 161 -33.70 -25.37 -25.53
N GLU A 162 -32.54 -24.83 -25.15
CA GLU A 162 -31.55 -25.54 -24.33
C GLU A 162 -32.01 -25.53 -22.86
N ASP A 163 -32.22 -26.72 -22.29
CA ASP A 163 -32.60 -26.91 -20.88
C ASP A 163 -31.36 -26.72 -19.98
N THR A 164 -30.96 -25.45 -19.85
CA THR A 164 -29.83 -24.98 -19.02
C THR A 164 -30.26 -24.81 -17.57
N GLU A 165 -29.31 -24.86 -16.62
CA GLU A 165 -29.60 -24.58 -15.20
C GLU A 165 -30.20 -23.18 -15.03
N LEU A 166 -29.76 -22.25 -15.88
CA LEU A 166 -30.36 -20.94 -16.08
C LEU A 166 -31.87 -20.95 -16.32
N MET A 167 -32.36 -21.75 -17.27
CA MET A 167 -33.80 -21.80 -17.56
C MET A 167 -34.59 -22.40 -16.41
N GLN A 168 -34.02 -23.40 -15.72
CA GLN A 168 -34.64 -24.00 -14.55
C GLN A 168 -34.73 -23.01 -13.40
N TRP A 169 -33.65 -22.26 -13.16
CA TRP A 169 -33.59 -21.22 -12.14
C TRP A 169 -34.54 -20.04 -12.42
N LEU A 170 -34.59 -19.57 -13.66
CA LEU A 170 -35.52 -18.52 -14.09
C LEU A 170 -36.98 -18.96 -13.90
N ASN A 171 -37.32 -20.20 -14.29
CA ASN A 171 -38.66 -20.75 -14.08
C ASN A 171 -39.01 -20.91 -12.59
N PHE A 172 -38.04 -21.34 -11.77
CA PHE A 172 -38.20 -21.41 -10.32
C PHE A 172 -38.49 -20.03 -9.72
N THR A 173 -37.61 -19.06 -9.98
CA THR A 173 -37.73 -17.71 -9.41
C THR A 173 -39.00 -16.98 -9.85
N MET A 174 -39.44 -17.13 -11.09
CA MET A 174 -40.70 -16.54 -11.57
C MET A 174 -41.96 -17.19 -10.97
N ARG A 175 -41.90 -18.48 -10.60
CA ARG A 175 -43.07 -19.23 -10.10
C ARG A 175 -43.26 -19.11 -8.58
N PHE A 176 -42.19 -18.90 -7.83
CA PHE A 176 -42.23 -18.85 -6.36
C PHE A 176 -42.39 -17.43 -5.83
N LYS A 177 -43.30 -17.24 -4.85
CA LYS A 177 -43.47 -15.96 -4.14
C LYS A 177 -42.65 -15.97 -2.85
N PHE A 178 -41.50 -15.30 -2.86
CA PHE A 178 -40.57 -15.27 -1.73
C PHE A 178 -40.93 -14.32 -0.57
N GLY A 179 -42.09 -13.66 -0.62
CA GLY A 179 -42.54 -12.73 0.41
C GLY A 179 -41.49 -11.63 0.66
N ASN A 180 -41.08 -11.45 1.93
CA ASN A 180 -40.14 -10.40 2.33
C ASN A 180 -38.67 -10.68 1.91
N GLN A 181 -38.32 -11.92 1.56
CA GLN A 181 -36.96 -12.30 1.13
C GLN A 181 -36.73 -12.09 -0.39
N HIS A 182 -37.78 -11.68 -1.10
CA HIS A 182 -37.76 -11.52 -2.55
C HIS A 182 -36.66 -10.59 -3.07
N PRO A 183 -36.36 -9.42 -2.47
CA PRO A 183 -35.37 -8.50 -3.02
C PRO A 183 -33.94 -9.08 -3.06
N HIS A 184 -33.59 -9.91 -2.07
CA HIS A 184 -32.28 -10.56 -2.01
C HIS A 184 -32.17 -11.68 -3.03
N LEU A 185 -33.20 -12.54 -3.13
CA LEU A 185 -33.22 -13.70 -4.02
C LEU A 185 -33.34 -13.34 -5.50
N THR A 186 -33.89 -12.17 -5.82
CA THR A 186 -33.92 -11.63 -7.19
C THR A 186 -32.81 -10.64 -7.48
N SER A 187 -31.80 -10.54 -6.61
CA SER A 187 -30.61 -9.75 -6.89
C SER A 187 -29.75 -10.45 -7.94
N ILE A 188 -29.01 -9.66 -8.73
CA ILE A 188 -28.09 -10.22 -9.73
C ILE A 188 -26.98 -11.07 -9.09
N ARG A 189 -26.60 -10.72 -7.86
CA ARG A 189 -25.63 -11.48 -7.08
C ARG A 189 -26.16 -12.87 -6.73
N ALA A 190 -27.39 -12.95 -6.22
CA ALA A 190 -28.03 -14.23 -5.94
C ALA A 190 -28.20 -15.05 -7.23
N PHE A 191 -28.53 -14.40 -8.35
CA PHE A 191 -28.61 -15.07 -9.64
C PHE A 191 -27.28 -15.75 -10.03
N TYR A 192 -26.15 -15.04 -9.89
CA TYR A 192 -24.83 -15.65 -10.09
C TYR A 192 -24.52 -16.77 -9.09
N GLU A 193 -24.78 -16.55 -7.78
CA GLU A 193 -24.49 -17.53 -6.73
C GLU A 193 -25.18 -18.89 -6.98
N ASN A 194 -26.29 -18.91 -7.71
CA ASN A 194 -27.00 -20.13 -8.10
C ASN A 194 -26.58 -20.69 -9.47
N LEU A 195 -26.05 -19.88 -10.39
CA LEU A 195 -25.69 -20.29 -11.76
C LEU A 195 -24.22 -20.66 -11.94
N GLY A 196 -23.36 -20.19 -11.03
CA GLY A 196 -21.92 -20.44 -11.10
C GLY A 196 -21.31 -20.02 -12.44
N ASP A 197 -20.74 -20.98 -13.18
CA ASP A 197 -20.03 -20.72 -14.43
C ASP A 197 -20.95 -20.35 -15.61
N GLU A 198 -22.24 -20.74 -15.59
CA GLU A 198 -23.18 -20.36 -16.66
C GLU A 198 -23.36 -18.84 -16.75
N ALA A 199 -23.25 -18.13 -15.62
CA ALA A 199 -23.32 -16.67 -15.56
C ALA A 199 -22.24 -15.99 -16.44
N LYS A 200 -21.06 -16.61 -16.57
CA LYS A 200 -19.98 -16.11 -17.44
C LYS A 200 -20.35 -16.20 -18.92
N ASN A 201 -21.12 -17.21 -19.30
CA ASN A 201 -21.47 -17.48 -20.69
C ASN A 201 -22.54 -16.51 -21.19
N ILE A 202 -23.52 -16.16 -20.35
CA ILE A 202 -24.59 -15.21 -20.67
C ILE A 202 -24.19 -13.73 -20.56
N SER A 203 -23.07 -13.46 -19.91
CA SER A 203 -22.50 -12.12 -19.81
C SER A 203 -21.93 -11.63 -21.15
N HIS A 204 -21.72 -10.32 -21.27
CA HIS A 204 -21.10 -9.71 -22.44
C HIS A 204 -19.67 -10.23 -22.70
N GLU A 205 -19.27 -10.21 -23.96
CA GLU A 205 -17.91 -10.49 -24.42
C GLU A 205 -17.25 -9.23 -24.96
N LEU A 206 -15.95 -9.05 -24.71
CA LEU A 206 -15.23 -7.85 -25.14
C LEU A 206 -15.23 -7.67 -26.66
N LYS A 207 -15.23 -8.77 -27.42
CA LYS A 207 -15.24 -8.73 -28.89
C LYS A 207 -16.50 -8.08 -29.46
N ASP A 208 -17.61 -8.16 -28.73
CA ASP A 208 -18.89 -7.57 -29.12
C ASP A 208 -18.97 -6.11 -28.66
N LEU A 209 -18.35 -5.78 -27.53
CA LEU A 209 -18.35 -4.45 -26.95
C LEU A 209 -17.31 -3.51 -27.58
N LEU A 210 -16.10 -3.99 -27.90
CA LEU A 210 -14.97 -3.14 -28.30
C LEU A 210 -14.99 -2.84 -29.80
N ILE A 211 -15.38 -1.62 -30.18
CA ILE A 211 -15.36 -1.15 -31.57
C ILE A 211 -13.97 -0.62 -31.95
N HIS A 212 -13.35 0.16 -31.06
CA HIS A 212 -12.06 0.81 -31.32
C HIS A 212 -11.21 0.81 -30.06
N CYS A 213 -9.90 0.58 -30.23
CA CYS A 213 -8.92 0.64 -29.16
C CYS A 213 -7.62 1.24 -29.69
N GLN A 214 -7.11 2.26 -29.01
CA GLN A 214 -5.81 2.85 -29.28
C GLN A 214 -5.10 3.18 -27.97
N PHE A 215 -3.81 2.86 -27.88
CA PHE A 215 -2.95 3.21 -26.75
C PHE A 215 -1.63 3.77 -27.26
N ASN A 216 -1.19 4.93 -26.78
CA ASN A 216 0.04 5.60 -27.28
C ASN A 216 0.05 5.73 -28.82
N GLN A 217 -1.10 6.02 -29.42
CA GLN A 217 -1.29 6.10 -30.88
C GLN A 217 -1.18 4.77 -31.63
N GLU A 218 -0.88 3.66 -30.95
CA GLU A 218 -0.84 2.31 -31.52
C GLU A 218 -2.20 1.61 -31.37
N ALA A 219 -2.61 0.86 -32.38
CA ALA A 219 -3.84 0.07 -32.32
C ALA A 219 -3.70 -1.06 -31.29
N CYS A 220 -4.71 -1.22 -30.43
CA CYS A 220 -4.82 -2.35 -29.52
C CYS A 220 -6.01 -3.25 -29.90
N SER A 221 -5.98 -4.49 -29.42
CA SER A 221 -7.00 -5.50 -29.68
C SER A 221 -7.53 -6.09 -28.38
N VAL A 222 -8.52 -6.99 -28.49
CA VAL A 222 -9.06 -7.76 -27.37
C VAL A 222 -8.00 -8.57 -26.62
N GLU A 223 -6.89 -8.92 -27.27
CA GLU A 223 -5.78 -9.67 -26.68
C GLU A 223 -4.99 -8.86 -25.65
N ASN A 224 -5.09 -7.52 -25.68
CA ASN A 224 -4.46 -6.64 -24.70
C ASN A 224 -5.26 -6.53 -23.39
N PHE A 225 -6.39 -7.23 -23.29
CA PHE A 225 -7.27 -7.22 -22.14
C PHE A 225 -7.28 -8.58 -21.46
N THR A 226 -7.39 -8.57 -20.14
CA THR A 226 -7.65 -9.76 -19.34
C THR A 226 -9.07 -9.73 -18.82
N THR A 227 -9.77 -10.86 -18.91
CA THR A 227 -11.12 -11.00 -18.35
C THR A 227 -11.06 -11.36 -16.87
N SER A 228 -11.89 -10.69 -16.08
CA SER A 228 -12.13 -11.00 -14.66
C SER A 228 -13.64 -11.02 -14.41
N PHE A 229 -14.09 -11.87 -13.49
CA PHE A 229 -15.50 -11.97 -13.15
C PHE A 229 -15.80 -11.19 -11.85
N ASP A 230 -16.89 -10.44 -11.84
CA ASP A 230 -17.43 -9.72 -10.68
C ASP A 230 -18.87 -10.19 -10.40
N GLY A 231 -19.24 -10.38 -9.13
CA GLY A 231 -20.56 -10.89 -8.76
C GLY A 231 -21.74 -9.96 -9.07
N ASN A 232 -21.50 -8.68 -9.36
CA ASN A 232 -22.54 -7.70 -9.69
C ASN A 232 -22.50 -7.27 -11.15
N TYR A 233 -21.32 -7.25 -11.79
CA TYR A 233 -21.13 -6.80 -13.17
C TYR A 233 -20.73 -7.92 -14.15
N PHE A 234 -20.59 -9.16 -13.66
CA PHE A 234 -20.17 -10.35 -14.40
C PHE A 234 -18.83 -10.14 -15.12
N ASN A 235 -18.76 -10.33 -16.44
CA ASN A 235 -17.49 -10.23 -17.16
C ASN A 235 -17.03 -8.77 -17.26
N CYS A 236 -15.91 -8.49 -16.59
CA CYS A 236 -15.17 -7.25 -16.68
C CYS A 236 -13.86 -7.46 -17.45
N PHE A 237 -13.42 -6.43 -18.16
CA PHE A 237 -12.24 -6.49 -19.03
C PHE A 237 -11.22 -5.46 -18.58
N THR A 238 -9.99 -5.91 -18.34
CA THR A 238 -8.92 -5.05 -17.82
C THR A 238 -7.82 -4.86 -18.84
N PHE A 239 -7.71 -3.65 -19.37
CA PHE A 239 -6.53 -3.23 -20.11
C PHE A 239 -5.34 -3.17 -19.16
N ASN A 240 -4.18 -3.66 -19.59
CA ASN A 240 -2.98 -3.74 -18.76
C ASN A 240 -3.23 -4.55 -17.47
N GLY A 241 -4.05 -5.62 -17.54
CA GLY A 241 -4.30 -6.55 -16.43
C GLY A 241 -3.35 -7.77 -16.40
N GLY A 242 -2.48 -7.89 -17.41
CA GLY A 242 -1.58 -9.03 -17.65
C GLY A 242 -0.17 -8.90 -17.05
N THR A 243 0.59 -9.99 -17.18
CA THR A 243 1.79 -10.40 -16.39
C THR A 243 2.81 -9.30 -16.02
N PRO A 244 3.48 -9.43 -14.84
CA PRO A 244 4.39 -8.41 -14.30
C PRO A 244 5.59 -8.04 -15.18
N GLU A 245 5.87 -8.83 -16.21
CA GLU A 245 7.08 -8.74 -17.03
C GLU A 245 7.07 -7.57 -18.03
N LYS A 246 5.89 -7.11 -18.47
CA LYS A 246 5.80 -5.98 -19.42
C LYS A 246 5.05 -4.80 -18.81
N ARG A 247 5.80 -3.80 -18.34
CA ARG A 247 5.23 -2.52 -17.88
C ARG A 247 4.86 -1.67 -19.09
N LEU A 248 3.59 -1.33 -19.22
CA LEU A 248 3.13 -0.34 -20.20
C LEU A 248 3.47 1.06 -19.70
N LEU A 249 4.16 1.84 -20.55
CA LEU A 249 4.64 3.17 -20.21
C LEU A 249 3.93 4.22 -21.06
N MET A 250 3.62 5.37 -20.46
CA MET A 250 3.10 6.53 -21.15
C MET A 250 4.27 7.40 -21.65
N HIS A 251 4.27 7.75 -22.93
CA HIS A 251 5.36 8.52 -23.54
C HIS A 251 5.22 10.04 -23.35
N ALA A 252 3.98 10.54 -23.36
CA ALA A 252 3.65 11.95 -23.26
C ALA A 252 2.29 12.15 -22.60
N THR A 253 1.98 13.36 -22.16
CA THR A 253 0.64 13.71 -21.67
C THR A 253 -0.32 13.98 -22.84
N GLY A 254 -1.64 13.98 -22.57
CA GLY A 254 -2.67 14.28 -23.55
C GLY A 254 -3.44 13.04 -24.06
N PRO A 255 -4.60 13.24 -24.69
CA PRO A 255 -5.54 12.16 -25.01
C PRO A 255 -4.98 11.15 -26.04
N GLN A 256 -4.14 11.61 -26.98
CA GLN A 256 -3.52 10.76 -28.01
C GLN A 256 -2.47 9.79 -27.44
N ASN A 257 -1.89 10.14 -26.28
CA ASN A 257 -0.87 9.34 -25.60
C ASN A 257 -1.47 8.50 -24.45
N GLY A 258 -2.80 8.50 -24.32
CA GLY A 258 -3.53 7.69 -23.35
C GLY A 258 -4.15 6.44 -23.99
N LEU A 259 -5.09 5.85 -23.26
CA LEU A 259 -5.99 4.82 -23.77
C LEU A 259 -7.26 5.47 -24.31
N SER A 260 -7.59 5.20 -25.58
CA SER A 260 -8.81 5.63 -26.26
C SER A 260 -9.62 4.39 -26.62
N LEU A 261 -10.88 4.36 -26.20
CA LEU A 261 -11.80 3.25 -26.45
C LEU A 261 -13.09 3.80 -27.08
N ILE A 262 -13.63 3.09 -28.07
CA ILE A 262 -15.02 3.23 -28.50
C ILE A 262 -15.69 1.90 -28.21
N VAL A 263 -16.75 1.94 -27.41
CA VAL A 263 -17.44 0.76 -26.90
C VAL A 263 -18.89 0.82 -27.35
N SER A 264 -19.39 -0.28 -27.90
CA SER A 264 -20.81 -0.51 -28.16
C SER A 264 -21.46 -1.09 -26.91
N LEU A 265 -22.57 -0.51 -26.48
CA LEU A 265 -23.47 -1.18 -25.55
C LEU A 265 -24.51 -1.95 -26.36
N ASP A 266 -24.94 -3.10 -25.84
CA ASP A 266 -26.07 -3.82 -26.42
C ASP A 266 -27.33 -2.94 -26.29
N ASN A 267 -27.95 -2.61 -27.42
CA ASN A 267 -29.20 -1.85 -27.50
C ASN A 267 -30.42 -2.76 -27.65
N ASP A 268 -30.27 -4.07 -27.40
CA ASP A 268 -31.36 -5.01 -27.53
C ASP A 268 -32.42 -4.68 -26.46
N GLU A 269 -33.54 -4.20 -26.96
CA GLU A 269 -34.73 -3.87 -26.21
C GLU A 269 -35.12 -5.03 -25.29
N PRO A 270 -35.11 -4.86 -23.96
CA PRO A 270 -35.48 -5.92 -23.06
C PRO A 270 -36.96 -6.25 -23.31
N PRO A 271 -37.40 -7.53 -23.20
CA PRO A 271 -38.73 -7.96 -23.62
C PRO A 271 -39.86 -7.05 -23.09
N LEU A 272 -40.90 -6.79 -23.89
CA LEU A 272 -42.05 -5.95 -23.52
C LEU A 272 -42.56 -6.26 -22.09
N GLY A 273 -42.57 -5.24 -21.22
CA GLY A 273 -42.80 -5.38 -19.77
C GLY A 273 -41.54 -5.25 -18.90
N THR A 274 -40.35 -5.21 -19.52
CA THR A 274 -39.05 -5.00 -18.86
C THR A 274 -38.32 -3.72 -19.31
N TYR A 275 -38.93 -2.92 -20.19
CA TYR A 275 -38.44 -1.59 -20.54
C TYR A 275 -38.52 -0.66 -19.33
N GLY A 276 -37.38 -0.10 -18.95
CA GLY A 276 -37.27 0.72 -17.74
C GLY A 276 -37.00 -0.08 -16.46
N VAL A 277 -36.56 -1.35 -16.56
CA VAL A 277 -36.04 -2.14 -15.43
C VAL A 277 -34.62 -1.68 -15.06
N TYR A 278 -34.42 -0.37 -15.00
CA TYR A 278 -33.52 0.18 -14.01
C TYR A 278 -34.12 -0.22 -12.68
N ASN A 279 -33.44 -1.13 -11.99
CA ASN A 279 -33.91 -1.54 -10.69
C ASN A 279 -33.77 -0.32 -9.78
N LYS A 280 -34.88 0.41 -9.58
CA LYS A 280 -34.96 1.61 -8.73
C LYS A 280 -34.51 1.34 -7.30
N ASP A 281 -34.58 0.07 -6.89
CA ASP A 281 -34.20 -0.41 -5.57
C ASP A 281 -32.73 -0.89 -5.55
N SER A 282 -32.01 -0.83 -6.69
CA SER A 282 -30.60 -1.19 -6.84
C SER A 282 -29.71 0.02 -7.09
N ASN A 283 -28.68 0.18 -6.27
CA ASN A 283 -27.66 1.21 -6.47
C ASN A 283 -26.63 0.85 -7.55
N ILE A 284 -26.77 -0.30 -8.21
CA ILE A 284 -25.82 -0.81 -9.21
C ILE A 284 -26.49 -0.91 -10.59
N LEU A 285 -27.74 -1.35 -10.65
CA LEU A 285 -28.47 -1.64 -11.89
C LEU A 285 -29.52 -0.57 -12.24
N HIS A 286 -29.34 0.66 -11.76
CA HIS A 286 -30.30 1.76 -11.99
C HIS A 286 -29.95 2.65 -13.19
N SER A 287 -28.89 2.35 -13.93
CA SER A 287 -28.44 3.13 -15.09
C SER A 287 -27.94 2.24 -16.22
N ALA A 288 -27.80 2.81 -17.41
CA ALA A 288 -27.15 2.17 -18.55
C ALA A 288 -25.84 2.89 -18.85
N GLY A 289 -24.80 2.13 -19.19
CA GLY A 289 -23.47 2.66 -19.38
C GLY A 289 -22.38 1.62 -19.16
N MET A 290 -21.15 2.11 -19.14
CA MET A 290 -19.98 1.31 -18.76
C MET A 290 -19.54 1.70 -17.35
N ARG A 291 -19.26 0.71 -16.51
CA ARG A 291 -18.59 0.89 -15.22
C ARG A 291 -17.08 0.87 -15.44
N LEU A 292 -16.40 1.96 -15.09
CA LEU A 292 -14.96 2.13 -15.30
C LEU A 292 -14.22 2.18 -13.96
N VAL A 293 -13.11 1.44 -13.84
CA VAL A 293 -12.20 1.45 -12.69
C VAL A 293 -10.79 1.72 -13.17
N VAL A 294 -10.12 2.70 -12.57
CA VAL A 294 -8.69 2.95 -12.80
C VAL A 294 -7.91 2.59 -11.56
N HIS A 295 -7.02 1.60 -11.65
CA HIS A 295 -6.28 1.06 -10.52
C HIS A 295 -4.81 0.85 -10.83
N ALA A 296 -4.02 0.56 -9.80
CA ALA A 296 -2.59 0.32 -9.97
C ALA A 296 -2.35 -0.96 -10.80
N PRO A 297 -1.24 -1.02 -11.58
CA PRO A 297 -0.91 -2.19 -12.38
C PRO A 297 -0.81 -3.47 -11.54
N ASN A 298 -1.39 -4.56 -12.06
CA ASN A 298 -1.41 -5.87 -11.41
C ASN A 298 -2.12 -5.92 -10.04
N THR A 299 -3.07 -5.02 -9.77
CA THR A 299 -3.94 -5.12 -8.58
C THR A 299 -5.33 -5.61 -8.97
N MET A 300 -6.06 -6.20 -8.02
CA MET A 300 -7.43 -6.61 -8.24
C MET A 300 -8.34 -5.37 -8.42
N PRO A 301 -9.19 -5.31 -9.45
CA PRO A 301 -10.17 -4.24 -9.60
C PRO A 301 -11.33 -4.41 -8.60
N SER A 302 -11.94 -3.30 -8.18
CA SER A 302 -13.22 -3.28 -7.46
C SER A 302 -14.21 -2.36 -8.19
N PRO A 303 -14.99 -2.89 -9.14
CA PRO A 303 -16.03 -2.13 -9.85
C PRO A 303 -17.08 -1.54 -8.93
N VAL A 304 -17.46 -2.25 -7.87
CA VAL A 304 -18.46 -1.77 -6.90
C VAL A 304 -17.94 -0.59 -6.09
N ASP A 305 -16.78 -0.71 -5.45
CA ASP A 305 -16.29 0.28 -4.48
C ASP A 305 -15.56 1.47 -5.12
N HIS A 306 -14.91 1.25 -6.26
CA HIS A 306 -13.99 2.21 -6.87
C HIS A 306 -14.35 2.57 -8.31
N GLY A 307 -15.40 1.95 -8.85
CA GLY A 307 -15.88 2.25 -10.18
C GLY A 307 -16.69 3.53 -10.24
N PHE A 308 -16.81 4.06 -11.45
CA PHE A 308 -17.68 5.18 -11.79
C PHE A 308 -18.29 4.95 -13.17
N ASP A 309 -19.46 5.52 -13.40
CA ASP A 309 -20.26 5.22 -14.59
C ASP A 309 -19.95 6.19 -15.73
N ILE A 310 -19.83 5.63 -16.93
CA ILE A 310 -19.69 6.37 -18.18
C ILE A 310 -20.99 6.20 -18.97
N PRO A 311 -21.76 7.29 -19.17
CA PRO A 311 -23.01 7.19 -19.89
C PRO A 311 -22.77 6.96 -21.40
N PRO A 312 -23.68 6.23 -22.08
CA PRO A 312 -23.64 6.12 -23.52
C PRO A 312 -23.99 7.44 -24.21
N GLY A 313 -23.61 7.57 -25.48
CA GLY A 313 -23.93 8.76 -26.31
C GLY A 313 -23.02 9.97 -26.09
N TYR A 314 -22.04 9.89 -25.19
CA TYR A 314 -21.08 10.96 -24.92
C TYR A 314 -19.63 10.48 -25.08
N SER A 315 -18.74 11.39 -25.49
CA SER A 315 -17.29 11.17 -25.39
C SER A 315 -16.78 11.68 -24.04
N SER A 316 -16.32 10.77 -23.19
CA SER A 316 -15.82 11.09 -21.85
C SER A 316 -14.29 11.11 -21.84
N SER A 317 -13.69 12.25 -21.48
CA SER A 317 -12.23 12.39 -21.34
C SER A 317 -11.81 12.48 -19.88
N ILE A 318 -10.87 11.65 -19.45
CA ILE A 318 -10.52 11.48 -18.04
C ILE A 318 -9.03 11.78 -17.84
N GLY A 319 -8.74 12.93 -17.24
CA GLY A 319 -7.39 13.31 -16.82
C GLY A 319 -6.93 12.55 -15.58
N LEU A 320 -5.78 11.88 -15.67
CA LEU A 320 -5.20 11.10 -14.58
C LEU A 320 -3.93 11.76 -14.02
N LYS A 321 -3.77 11.70 -12.70
CA LYS A 321 -2.52 12.02 -12.01
C LYS A 321 -2.10 10.81 -11.16
N ALA A 322 -0.92 10.26 -11.44
CA ALA A 322 -0.36 9.18 -10.65
C ALA A 322 0.13 9.70 -9.29
N VAL A 323 -0.17 8.95 -8.23
CA VAL A 323 0.30 9.24 -6.86
C VAL A 323 0.83 7.94 -6.26
N LEU A 324 2.10 7.95 -5.89
CA LEU A 324 2.74 6.84 -5.17
C LEU A 324 2.83 7.19 -3.69
N ASN A 325 2.23 6.35 -2.85
CA ASN A 325 2.31 6.47 -1.40
C ASN A 325 3.16 5.33 -0.84
N THR A 326 4.30 5.68 -0.27
CA THR A 326 5.18 4.77 0.49
C THR A 326 4.93 4.92 1.98
N ARG A 327 4.82 3.80 2.69
CA ARG A 327 4.58 3.75 4.14
C ARG A 327 5.66 2.93 4.81
N LEU A 328 6.03 3.30 6.03
CA LEU A 328 7.01 2.56 6.82
C LEU A 328 6.37 1.36 7.53
N SER A 329 7.15 0.31 7.73
CA SER A 329 6.79 -0.86 8.55
C SER A 329 6.92 -0.54 10.05
N GLN A 330 6.55 -1.49 10.89
CA GLN A 330 6.78 -1.38 12.34
C GLN A 330 8.28 -1.17 12.63
N PRO A 331 8.65 -0.36 13.64
CA PRO A 331 7.79 0.34 14.61
C PRO A 331 7.26 1.72 14.17
N TYR A 332 7.70 2.24 13.01
CA TYR A 332 7.37 3.58 12.52
C TYR A 332 6.01 3.66 11.81
N GLY A 333 5.46 2.52 11.38
CA GLY A 333 4.13 2.41 10.80
C GLY A 333 3.59 0.99 10.93
N ASN A 334 2.49 0.69 10.24
CA ASN A 334 1.83 -0.62 10.31
C ASN A 334 1.78 -1.32 8.95
N CYS A 335 2.80 -1.08 8.13
CA CYS A 335 2.87 -1.56 6.77
C CYS A 335 3.53 -2.94 6.68
N THR A 336 2.98 -3.84 5.86
CA THR A 336 3.48 -5.20 5.62
C THR A 336 3.84 -5.41 4.15
N THR A 337 4.90 -6.19 3.93
CA THR A 337 5.39 -6.61 2.60
C THR A 337 5.07 -8.08 2.30
N ASP A 338 4.45 -8.79 3.24
CA ASP A 338 4.18 -10.22 3.14
C ASP A 338 3.22 -10.52 1.98
N ALA A 339 3.57 -11.48 1.13
CA ALA A 339 2.75 -11.91 -0.01
C ALA A 339 1.45 -12.59 0.47
N LEU A 340 0.30 -12.25 -0.14
CA LEU A 340 -0.92 -13.02 0.07
C LEU A 340 -0.78 -14.36 -0.69
N ILE A 341 -0.95 -15.47 0.03
CA ILE A 341 -0.89 -16.82 -0.56
C ILE A 341 -2.17 -17.06 -1.38
N GLY A 342 -2.04 -17.63 -2.57
CA GLY A 342 -3.18 -18.03 -3.40
C GLY A 342 -3.73 -16.96 -4.34
N MET A 343 -3.11 -15.77 -4.43
CA MET A 343 -3.58 -14.68 -5.29
C MET A 343 -2.55 -14.29 -6.35
N LYS A 344 -3.03 -14.10 -7.60
CA LYS A 344 -2.22 -13.63 -8.73
C LYS A 344 -1.92 -12.12 -8.67
N TYR A 345 -2.74 -11.37 -7.94
CA TYR A 345 -2.64 -9.91 -7.84
C TYR A 345 -1.64 -9.46 -6.77
N LYS A 346 -1.06 -8.28 -6.98
CA LYS A 346 -0.30 -7.59 -5.94
C LYS A 346 -1.20 -7.28 -4.75
N ASN A 347 -0.59 -7.37 -3.57
CA ASN A 347 -1.28 -7.11 -2.33
C ASN A 347 -1.76 -5.66 -2.25
N THR A 348 -3.04 -5.55 -1.98
CA THR A 348 -3.71 -4.30 -1.63
C THR A 348 -4.58 -4.58 -0.41
N PHE A 349 -5.03 -3.51 0.24
CA PHE A 349 -6.00 -3.63 1.33
C PHE A 349 -7.26 -4.38 0.87
N PHE A 350 -7.78 -4.02 -0.32
CA PHE A 350 -8.95 -4.66 -0.91
C PHE A 350 -8.72 -6.16 -1.18
N SER A 351 -7.59 -6.51 -1.81
CA SER A 351 -7.29 -7.90 -2.13
C SER A 351 -7.13 -8.76 -0.87
N CYS A 352 -6.60 -8.20 0.21
CA CYS A 352 -6.52 -8.87 1.51
C CYS A 352 -7.91 -9.09 2.12
N LEU A 353 -8.78 -8.09 2.07
CA LEU A 353 -10.16 -8.19 2.55
C LEU A 353 -10.94 -9.28 1.79
N GLN A 354 -10.79 -9.34 0.46
CA GLN A 354 -11.46 -10.36 -0.35
C GLN A 354 -11.04 -11.79 0.01
N VAL A 355 -9.73 -12.02 0.21
CA VAL A 355 -9.23 -13.34 0.66
C VAL A 355 -9.78 -13.70 2.04
N MET A 356 -9.87 -12.73 2.95
CA MET A 356 -10.43 -12.96 4.28
C MET A 356 -11.91 -13.36 4.20
N ILE A 357 -12.71 -12.61 3.43
CA ILE A 357 -14.14 -12.93 3.21
C ILE A 357 -14.28 -14.34 2.62
N GLN A 358 -13.52 -14.65 1.57
CA GLN A 358 -13.53 -15.97 0.94
C GLN A 358 -13.16 -17.07 1.94
N SER A 359 -12.14 -16.86 2.78
CA SER A 359 -11.73 -17.85 3.78
C SER A 359 -12.79 -18.07 4.86
N LEU A 360 -13.51 -17.02 5.27
CA LEU A 360 -14.61 -17.10 6.22
C LEU A 360 -15.78 -17.90 5.64
N GLU A 361 -16.12 -17.65 4.38
CA GLU A 361 -17.18 -18.39 3.67
C GLU A 361 -16.82 -19.87 3.54
N ILE A 362 -15.61 -20.22 3.10
CA ILE A 362 -15.15 -21.61 2.99
C ILE A 362 -15.17 -22.31 4.35
N MET A 363 -14.68 -21.65 5.41
CA MET A 363 -14.72 -22.23 6.77
C MET A 363 -16.15 -22.42 7.27
N SER A 364 -17.07 -21.51 6.94
CA SER A 364 -18.47 -21.65 7.34
C SER A 364 -19.15 -22.86 6.67
N GLN A 365 -18.79 -23.17 5.42
CA GLN A 365 -19.31 -24.32 4.70
C GLN A 365 -18.70 -25.64 5.19
N ALA A 366 -17.47 -25.63 5.70
CA ALA A 366 -16.80 -26.84 6.21
C ALA A 366 -17.27 -27.28 7.62
N VAL A 367 -18.06 -26.46 8.30
CA VAL A 367 -18.61 -26.74 9.64
C VAL A 367 -20.00 -27.39 9.57
N TYR A 368 -20.62 -27.42 8.39
CA TYR A 368 -21.84 -28.19 8.09
C TYR A 368 -21.48 -29.45 7.30
#